data_AF-A0A2D6U2F9-F1
#
_entry.id   AF-A0A2D6U2F9-F1
#
_cell.length_a   1.000
_cell.length_b   1.000
_cell.length_c   1.000
_cell.angle_alpha   90.00
_cell.angle_beta   90.00
_cell.angle_gamma   90.00
#
_symmetry.space_group_name_H-M   'P 1'
#
loop_
_entity.id
_entity.type
_entity.pdbx_description
1 polymer ?
#
loop_
_entity_poly.entity_id
_entity_poly.type
_entity_poly.pdbx_seq_one_letter_code
_entity_poly.pdbx_strand_id
1 'polypeptide(L)'
;MAGVYCPTCEADVEPAAKFCLSCGHDMHAQGPITSTGHDLNQLKAVIRMREDLSMAEKFDMIAKIEEGANPIKLGIAAPAEGEDVDLSDAFGNVELESPTMNITMDWGKSPAANAAVRAVVRGTSAWDLIQDGKLDLNEGMFRTAMDTGMEASTHIHDVASGEHEGIDPDAMRAIPVLKPPKRSFCPKCGSDIHSNTMLQWRKWRDSASEVVSMQLEASMETALIQVASHYINVMQALQDERDDAWAKIEKSDPVEIENKLRDKLEKSIRKELEKEIRAELEEEFAGKEVASVAKKEEKPAAKKSTAKKTTKKETKPKTKPKPKKGGGMFGAKKVKKKYDGEEGGKVDWFLKDALDTVYDPHGTGKVLKPATILARSSEGNVRVRDVVRVYSSEGEEGISELAWTSPFTRYIIEAFDEC
;
A
#
# COMPACT_ATOMS: atom_id res chain seq x y z
N MET A 1 11.43 -32.45 -16.30
CA MET A 1 12.19 -31.51 -15.48
C MET A 1 12.71 -30.45 -16.44
N ALA A 2 12.09 -29.27 -16.45
CA ALA A 2 12.37 -28.20 -17.39
C ALA A 2 13.20 -27.15 -16.65
N GLY A 3 14.46 -27.00 -17.04
CA GLY A 3 15.40 -26.12 -16.37
C GLY A 3 16.84 -26.40 -16.77
N VAL A 4 17.74 -25.61 -16.20
CA VAL A 4 19.19 -25.73 -16.38
C VAL A 4 19.80 -26.09 -15.04
N TYR A 5 20.82 -26.93 -15.06
CA TYR A 5 21.30 -27.64 -13.89
C TYR A 5 22.74 -27.25 -13.58
N CYS A 6 23.11 -27.37 -12.30
CA CYS A 6 24.48 -27.22 -11.90
C CYS A 6 25.32 -28.41 -12.43
N PRO A 7 26.46 -28.17 -13.10
CA PRO A 7 27.31 -29.25 -13.60
C PRO A 7 27.94 -30.12 -12.50
N THR A 8 27.94 -29.65 -11.25
CA THR A 8 28.59 -30.34 -10.12
C THR A 8 27.62 -31.11 -9.24
N CYS A 9 26.43 -30.59 -9.01
CA CYS A 9 25.47 -31.18 -8.07
C CYS A 9 24.08 -31.42 -8.67
N GLU A 10 23.90 -31.16 -9.97
CA GLU A 10 22.66 -31.38 -10.74
C GLU A 10 21.42 -30.70 -10.15
N ALA A 11 21.59 -29.74 -9.25
CA ALA A 11 20.50 -28.94 -8.71
C ALA A 11 20.02 -27.95 -9.76
N ASP A 12 18.71 -27.66 -9.72
CA ASP A 12 18.12 -26.60 -10.53
C ASP A 12 18.79 -25.26 -10.23
N VAL A 13 19.28 -24.59 -11.27
CA VAL A 13 19.90 -23.28 -11.16
C VAL A 13 19.24 -22.32 -12.14
N GLU A 14 19.19 -21.04 -11.77
CA GLU A 14 18.70 -20.01 -12.67
C GLU A 14 19.69 -19.82 -13.85
N PRO A 15 19.24 -19.68 -15.10
CA PRO A 15 20.13 -19.52 -16.26
C PRO A 15 21.07 -18.32 -16.24
N ALA A 16 20.79 -17.34 -15.36
CA ALA A 16 21.61 -16.15 -15.13
C ALA A 16 22.39 -16.20 -13.80
N ALA A 17 22.31 -17.32 -13.04
CA ALA A 17 23.00 -17.45 -11.76
C ALA A 17 24.52 -17.44 -11.96
N LYS A 18 25.21 -16.66 -11.12
CA LYS A 18 26.68 -16.61 -11.08
C LYS A 18 27.28 -17.72 -10.23
N PHE A 19 26.52 -18.23 -9.27
CA PHE A 19 26.94 -19.31 -8.37
C PHE A 19 25.77 -20.26 -8.13
N CYS A 20 26.05 -21.55 -7.96
CA CYS A 20 25.05 -22.50 -7.50
C CYS A 20 24.71 -22.24 -6.02
N LEU A 21 23.44 -22.05 -5.70
CA LEU A 21 22.98 -21.87 -4.32
C LEU A 21 23.11 -23.14 -3.47
N SER A 22 23.13 -24.32 -4.11
CA SER A 22 23.18 -25.61 -3.41
C SER A 22 24.61 -26.05 -3.08
N CYS A 23 25.57 -25.86 -3.98
CA CYS A 23 26.94 -26.36 -3.82
C CYS A 23 28.03 -25.28 -3.89
N GLY A 24 27.69 -24.03 -4.20
CA GLY A 24 28.65 -22.92 -4.28
C GLY A 24 29.54 -22.92 -5.54
N HIS A 25 29.25 -23.76 -6.53
CA HIS A 25 29.99 -23.81 -7.80
C HIS A 25 29.91 -22.48 -8.56
N ASP A 26 31.04 -22.02 -9.11
CA ASP A 26 31.14 -20.79 -9.90
C ASP A 26 30.75 -21.04 -11.36
N MET A 27 29.62 -20.44 -11.75
CA MET A 27 29.03 -20.58 -13.08
C MET A 27 29.72 -19.74 -14.16
N HIS A 28 30.71 -18.91 -13.79
CA HIS A 28 31.53 -18.20 -14.75
C HIS A 28 32.64 -19.06 -15.35
N ALA A 29 33.15 -20.05 -14.60
CA ALA A 29 34.19 -20.95 -15.08
C ALA A 29 33.60 -22.09 -15.91
N GLN A 30 32.52 -22.70 -15.42
CA GLN A 30 31.76 -23.74 -16.12
C GLN A 30 30.28 -23.46 -15.94
N GLY A 31 29.61 -23.11 -17.05
CA GLY A 31 28.24 -22.61 -17.06
C GLY A 31 27.19 -23.67 -16.66
N PRO A 32 25.94 -23.24 -16.45
CA PRO A 32 24.81 -24.16 -16.28
C PRO A 32 24.69 -25.11 -17.46
N ILE A 33 24.30 -26.36 -17.20
CA ILE A 33 24.09 -27.38 -18.24
C ILE A 33 22.59 -27.56 -18.52
N THR A 34 22.24 -27.86 -19.76
CA THR A 34 20.87 -28.28 -20.12
C THR A 34 20.58 -29.68 -19.61
N SER A 35 19.31 -30.12 -19.69
CA SER A 35 18.88 -31.51 -19.46
C SER A 35 19.70 -32.55 -20.25
N THR A 36 20.28 -32.15 -21.37
CA THR A 36 21.10 -32.99 -22.25
C THR A 36 22.62 -32.87 -21.96
N GLY A 37 23.00 -32.23 -20.85
CA GLY A 37 24.41 -32.10 -20.42
C GLY A 37 25.25 -31.10 -21.22
N HIS A 38 24.62 -30.25 -22.05
CA HIS A 38 25.33 -29.26 -22.87
C HIS A 38 25.47 -27.94 -22.12
N ASP A 39 26.64 -27.29 -22.21
CA ASP A 39 26.88 -25.99 -21.58
C ASP A 39 26.03 -24.89 -22.26
N LEU A 40 25.18 -24.26 -21.45
CA LEU A 40 24.25 -23.23 -21.86
C LEU A 40 24.96 -21.98 -22.40
N ASN A 41 26.14 -21.64 -21.88
CA ASN A 41 26.91 -20.49 -22.38
C ASN A 41 27.48 -20.76 -23.77
N GLN A 42 27.89 -22.01 -24.04
CA GLN A 42 28.35 -22.43 -25.36
C GLN A 42 27.20 -22.43 -26.37
N LEU A 43 26.03 -22.96 -26.00
CA LEU A 43 24.83 -22.95 -26.85
C LEU A 43 24.40 -21.53 -27.20
N LYS A 44 24.39 -20.61 -26.22
CA LYS A 44 24.13 -19.18 -26.45
C LYS A 44 25.12 -18.56 -27.43
N ALA A 45 26.41 -18.89 -27.34
CA ALA A 45 27.42 -18.40 -28.27
C ALA A 45 27.17 -18.92 -29.69
N VAL A 46 26.86 -20.22 -29.85
CA VAL A 46 26.56 -20.83 -31.15
C VAL A 46 25.33 -20.18 -31.80
N ILE A 47 24.26 -19.94 -31.04
CA ILE A 47 23.03 -19.29 -31.56
C ILE A 47 23.30 -17.84 -31.98
N ARG A 48 24.16 -17.11 -31.25
CA ARG A 48 24.53 -15.74 -31.62
C ARG A 48 25.29 -15.69 -32.95
N MET A 49 26.15 -16.67 -33.20
CA MET A 49 27.00 -16.76 -34.40
C MET A 49 26.26 -17.24 -35.66
N ARG A 50 25.06 -17.82 -35.53
CA ARG A 50 24.24 -18.27 -36.66
C ARG A 50 23.77 -17.10 -37.52
N GLU A 51 24.13 -17.02 -38.79
CA GLU A 51 23.72 -15.93 -39.70
C GLU A 51 22.38 -16.20 -40.39
N ASP A 52 21.89 -17.44 -40.31
CA ASP A 52 20.65 -17.96 -40.91
C ASP A 52 19.37 -17.54 -40.15
N LEU A 53 19.50 -16.95 -38.96
CA LEU A 53 18.39 -16.60 -38.08
C LEU A 53 18.31 -15.10 -37.84
N SER A 54 17.10 -14.56 -37.86
CA SER A 54 16.86 -13.18 -37.45
C SER A 54 17.19 -13.01 -35.96
N MET A 55 17.50 -11.77 -35.55
CA MET A 55 17.78 -11.50 -34.13
C MET A 55 16.61 -11.94 -33.23
N ALA A 56 15.37 -11.79 -33.68
CA ALA A 56 14.20 -12.24 -32.94
C ALA A 56 14.17 -13.77 -32.73
N GLU A 57 14.51 -14.54 -33.76
CA GLU A 57 14.55 -16.01 -33.69
C GLU A 57 15.72 -16.52 -32.86
N LYS A 58 16.87 -15.84 -32.89
CA LYS A 58 18.00 -16.13 -31.99
C LYS A 58 17.60 -15.99 -30.52
N PHE A 59 16.88 -14.93 -30.17
CA PHE A 59 16.41 -14.72 -28.80
C PHE A 59 15.35 -15.73 -28.38
N ASP A 60 14.44 -16.11 -29.29
CA ASP A 60 13.42 -17.12 -29.03
C ASP A 60 14.05 -18.50 -28.78
N MET A 61 15.08 -18.87 -29.55
CA MET A 61 15.80 -20.13 -29.31
C MET A 61 16.63 -20.13 -28.02
N ILE A 62 17.23 -18.99 -27.65
CA ILE A 62 17.95 -18.88 -26.37
C ILE A 62 16.97 -19.03 -25.20
N ALA A 63 15.81 -18.37 -25.27
CA ALA A 63 14.78 -18.46 -24.23
C ALA A 63 14.29 -19.91 -24.07
N LYS A 64 14.01 -20.60 -25.18
CA LYS A 64 13.62 -22.02 -25.16
C LYS A 64 14.65 -22.89 -24.46
N ILE A 65 15.95 -22.69 -24.72
CA ILE A 65 17.03 -23.45 -24.07
C ILE A 65 17.16 -23.11 -22.58
N GLU A 66 17.01 -21.83 -22.21
CA GLU A 66 17.01 -21.39 -20.82
C GLU A 66 15.83 -21.95 -20.01
N GLU A 67 14.68 -22.15 -20.66
CA GLU A 67 13.49 -22.81 -20.11
C GLU A 67 13.63 -24.34 -20.09
N GLY A 68 14.76 -24.89 -20.56
CA GLY A 68 15.05 -26.32 -20.52
C GLY A 68 14.60 -27.11 -21.76
N ALA A 69 14.35 -26.45 -22.90
CA ALA A 69 14.13 -27.14 -24.16
C ALA A 69 15.40 -27.87 -24.63
N ASN A 70 15.23 -29.08 -25.17
CA ASN A 70 16.34 -29.91 -25.59
C ASN A 70 17.07 -29.28 -26.80
N PRO A 71 18.36 -28.91 -26.68
CA PRO A 71 19.11 -28.27 -27.77
C PRO A 71 19.30 -29.18 -28.99
N ILE A 72 19.22 -30.49 -28.82
CA ILE A 72 19.22 -31.50 -29.89
C ILE A 72 17.94 -31.41 -30.72
N LYS A 73 16.76 -31.33 -30.07
CA LYS A 73 15.47 -31.17 -30.77
C LYS A 73 15.36 -29.83 -31.50
N LEU A 74 16.06 -28.81 -31.02
CA LEU A 74 16.15 -27.49 -31.66
C LEU A 74 17.18 -27.44 -32.81
N GLY A 75 17.86 -28.56 -33.11
CA GLY A 75 18.87 -28.63 -34.18
C GLY A 75 20.11 -27.76 -33.90
N ILE A 76 20.39 -27.47 -32.62
CA ILE A 76 21.51 -26.62 -32.18
C ILE A 76 22.72 -27.49 -31.80
N ALA A 77 22.46 -28.65 -31.21
CA ALA A 77 23.46 -29.65 -30.88
C ALA A 77 23.19 -30.97 -31.63
N ALA A 78 24.25 -31.71 -31.93
CA ALA A 78 24.11 -33.06 -32.46
C ALA A 78 23.68 -34.02 -31.33
N PRO A 79 22.82 -35.01 -31.60
CA PRO A 79 22.60 -36.08 -30.63
C PRO A 79 23.93 -36.80 -30.36
N ALA A 80 24.15 -37.21 -29.11
CA ALA A 80 25.12 -38.27 -28.86
C ALA A 80 24.66 -39.51 -29.64
N GLU A 81 25.58 -40.23 -30.28
CA GLU A 81 25.25 -41.44 -31.06
C GLU A 81 24.45 -42.43 -30.19
N GLY A 82 23.13 -42.52 -30.38
CA GLY A 82 22.30 -43.56 -29.76
C GLY A 82 20.88 -43.24 -29.26
N GLU A 83 20.38 -42.00 -29.27
CA GLU A 83 19.03 -41.69 -28.71
C GLU A 83 18.08 -41.00 -29.70
N ASP A 84 17.08 -41.75 -30.19
CA ASP A 84 15.95 -41.24 -30.96
C ASP A 84 14.87 -40.68 -30.02
N VAL A 85 14.51 -39.38 -30.13
CA VAL A 85 13.53 -38.75 -29.23
C VAL A 85 12.26 -38.33 -29.98
N ASP A 86 11.13 -38.92 -29.58
CA ASP A 86 9.77 -38.68 -30.10
C ASP A 86 9.32 -37.21 -29.94
N LEU A 87 8.63 -36.70 -30.96
CA LEU A 87 8.24 -35.30 -31.19
C LEU A 87 6.73 -35.05 -31.03
N SER A 88 5.98 -36.06 -30.57
CA SER A 88 4.51 -36.07 -30.54
C SER A 88 3.86 -35.16 -29.47
N ASP A 89 4.56 -34.82 -28.37
CA ASP A 89 3.98 -34.06 -27.24
C ASP A 89 4.07 -32.52 -27.36
N ALA A 90 4.64 -31.98 -28.45
CA ALA A 90 4.98 -30.55 -28.56
C ALA A 90 3.82 -29.59 -28.91
N PHE A 91 2.58 -30.09 -29.03
CA PHE A 91 1.41 -29.27 -29.45
C PHE A 91 0.27 -29.19 -28.44
N GLY A 92 0.47 -29.60 -27.19
CA GLY A 92 -0.52 -29.44 -26.12
C GLY A 92 -0.54 -28.02 -25.54
N ASN A 93 -1.65 -27.31 -25.68
CA ASN A 93 -1.93 -26.00 -25.07
C ASN A 93 -1.62 -25.99 -23.55
N VAL A 94 -0.66 -25.18 -23.13
CA VAL A 94 -0.45 -24.85 -21.71
C VAL A 94 -1.20 -23.56 -21.42
N GLU A 95 -2.39 -23.70 -20.85
CA GLU A 95 -3.16 -22.62 -20.26
C GLU A 95 -2.61 -22.34 -18.86
N LEU A 96 -1.97 -21.17 -18.70
CA LEU A 96 -1.43 -20.70 -17.42
C LEU A 96 -2.58 -20.21 -16.55
N GLU A 97 -3.04 -21.02 -15.60
CA GLU A 97 -3.92 -20.58 -14.53
C GLU A 97 -3.14 -19.65 -13.57
N SER A 98 -3.57 -18.39 -13.51
CA SER A 98 -3.14 -17.42 -12.50
C SER A 98 -3.69 -17.83 -11.12
N PRO A 99 -2.89 -17.82 -10.04
CA PRO A 99 -3.42 -18.14 -8.71
C PRO A 99 -4.28 -16.97 -8.21
N THR A 100 -5.59 -17.17 -8.17
CA THR A 100 -6.54 -16.26 -7.49
C THR A 100 -6.33 -16.38 -5.98
N MET A 101 -5.42 -15.58 -5.44
CA MET A 101 -5.28 -15.43 -3.99
C MET A 101 -6.47 -14.64 -3.44
N ASN A 102 -7.56 -15.32 -3.12
CA ASN A 102 -8.64 -14.77 -2.31
C ASN A 102 -8.13 -14.57 -0.87
N ILE A 103 -7.43 -13.44 -0.64
CA ILE A 103 -7.04 -13.02 0.70
C ILE A 103 -8.31 -12.58 1.42
N THR A 104 -8.86 -13.48 2.24
CA THR A 104 -9.95 -13.14 3.16
C THR A 104 -9.39 -12.26 4.27
N MET A 105 -9.53 -10.95 4.08
CA MET A 105 -8.96 -9.94 4.97
C MET A 105 -9.93 -9.67 6.13
N ASP A 106 -9.54 -10.07 7.34
CA ASP A 106 -10.42 -9.95 8.52
C ASP A 106 -10.21 -8.59 9.24
N TRP A 107 -11.26 -7.77 9.22
CA TRP A 107 -11.24 -6.41 9.75
C TRP A 107 -11.06 -6.36 11.27
N GLY A 108 -10.26 -5.39 11.73
CA GLY A 108 -10.05 -5.15 13.16
C GLY A 108 -9.11 -6.15 13.85
N LYS A 109 -8.49 -7.09 13.13
CA LYS A 109 -7.45 -7.98 13.68
C LYS A 109 -6.04 -7.43 13.55
N SER A 110 -5.79 -6.51 12.61
CA SER A 110 -4.48 -5.90 12.41
C SER A 110 -4.11 -4.96 13.59
N PRO A 111 -3.07 -5.27 14.38
CA PRO A 111 -2.67 -4.43 15.50
C PRO A 111 -2.21 -3.04 15.06
N ALA A 112 -1.57 -2.95 13.90
CA ALA A 112 -1.08 -1.70 13.33
C ALA A 112 -2.24 -0.80 12.87
N ALA A 113 -3.21 -1.37 12.14
CA ALA A 113 -4.39 -0.63 11.70
C ALA A 113 -5.21 -0.13 12.89
N ASN A 114 -5.43 -1.00 13.89
CA ASN A 114 -6.14 -0.61 15.12
C ASN A 114 -5.43 0.48 15.90
N ALA A 115 -4.10 0.45 15.98
CA ALA A 115 -3.33 1.50 16.63
C ALA A 115 -3.46 2.84 15.90
N ALA A 116 -3.42 2.84 14.57
CA ALA A 116 -3.60 4.02 13.74
C ALA A 116 -5.02 4.59 13.86
N VAL A 117 -6.06 3.75 13.75
CA VAL A 117 -7.46 4.15 13.93
C VAL A 117 -7.66 4.75 15.32
N ARG A 118 -7.16 4.08 16.37
CA ARG A 118 -7.25 4.60 17.74
C ARG A 118 -6.52 5.93 17.88
N ALA A 119 -5.38 6.13 17.25
CA ALA A 119 -4.64 7.40 17.36
C ALA A 119 -5.42 8.59 16.79
N VAL A 120 -6.18 8.37 15.71
CA VAL A 120 -6.98 9.42 15.06
C VAL A 120 -8.34 9.60 15.75
N VAL A 121 -8.96 8.51 16.18
CA VAL A 121 -10.32 8.53 16.76
C VAL A 121 -10.29 8.95 18.23
N ARG A 122 -9.20 8.72 18.98
CA ARG A 122 -9.03 9.18 20.38
C ARG A 122 -9.12 10.71 20.49
N GLY A 123 -10.33 11.23 20.68
CA GLY A 123 -10.63 12.66 20.76
C GLY A 123 -11.85 13.10 19.96
N THR A 124 -12.45 12.21 19.17
CA THR A 124 -13.72 12.47 18.48
C THR A 124 -14.89 11.92 19.27
N SER A 125 -16.08 12.48 19.07
CA SER A 125 -17.32 11.98 19.67
C SER A 125 -17.63 10.53 19.29
N ALA A 126 -17.09 10.04 18.17
CA ALA A 126 -17.20 8.64 17.76
C ALA A 126 -16.46 7.69 18.73
N TRP A 127 -15.36 8.13 19.35
CA TRP A 127 -14.65 7.33 20.34
C TRP A 127 -15.47 7.11 21.61
N ASP A 128 -16.15 8.16 22.08
CA ASP A 128 -17.00 8.10 23.27
C ASP A 128 -18.16 7.13 23.03
N LEU A 129 -18.74 7.12 21.81
CA LEU A 129 -19.80 6.18 21.42
C LEU A 129 -19.31 4.72 21.35
N ILE A 130 -18.07 4.49 20.90
CA ILE A 130 -17.44 3.16 20.91
C ILE A 130 -17.17 2.70 22.35
N GLN A 131 -16.69 3.59 23.23
CA GLN A 131 -16.44 3.28 24.64
C GLN A 131 -17.73 3.01 25.41
N ASP A 132 -18.79 3.76 25.10
CA ASP A 132 -20.14 3.58 25.66
C ASP A 132 -20.81 2.28 25.15
N GLY A 133 -20.23 1.59 24.16
CA GLY A 133 -20.81 0.40 23.54
C GLY A 133 -22.06 0.68 22.69
N LYS A 134 -22.31 1.93 22.34
CA LYS A 134 -23.45 2.35 21.49
C LYS A 134 -23.14 2.22 19.99
N LEU A 135 -21.86 2.14 19.63
CA LEU A 135 -21.39 1.91 18.27
C LEU A 135 -20.54 0.65 18.26
N ASP A 136 -21.07 -0.43 17.71
CA ASP A 136 -20.32 -1.67 17.54
C ASP A 136 -19.75 -1.76 16.12
N LEU A 137 -18.43 -1.69 16.02
CA LEU A 137 -17.69 -1.84 14.76
C LEU A 137 -17.74 -3.27 14.21
N ASN A 138 -18.25 -4.21 15.00
CA ASN A 138 -18.43 -5.60 14.59
C ASN A 138 -19.81 -5.88 13.97
N GLU A 139 -20.74 -4.92 14.01
CA GLU A 139 -22.06 -5.07 13.41
C GLU A 139 -21.96 -5.36 11.91
N GLY A 140 -22.83 -6.27 11.45
CA GLY A 140 -22.79 -6.84 10.11
C GLY A 140 -22.79 -5.78 9.00
N MET A 141 -23.57 -4.70 9.15
CA MET A 141 -23.63 -3.62 8.16
C MET A 141 -22.28 -2.90 7.96
N PHE A 142 -21.56 -2.60 9.03
CA PHE A 142 -20.26 -1.92 8.94
C PHE A 142 -19.23 -2.84 8.28
N ARG A 143 -19.22 -4.13 8.64
CA ARG A 143 -18.35 -5.12 7.98
C ARG A 143 -18.69 -5.29 6.51
N THR A 144 -19.96 -5.47 6.16
CA THR A 144 -20.39 -5.61 4.76
C THR A 144 -20.01 -4.38 3.94
N ALA A 145 -20.17 -3.16 4.48
CA ALA A 145 -19.72 -1.95 3.80
C ALA A 145 -18.20 -1.92 3.57
N MET A 146 -17.41 -2.33 4.57
CA MET A 146 -15.95 -2.42 4.45
C MET A 146 -15.53 -3.52 3.46
N ASP A 147 -16.21 -4.67 3.44
CA ASP A 147 -15.96 -5.77 2.50
C ASP A 147 -16.23 -5.33 1.05
N THR A 148 -17.38 -4.70 0.78
CA THR A 148 -17.69 -4.13 -0.54
C THR A 148 -16.69 -3.03 -0.93
N GLY A 149 -16.21 -2.24 0.04
CA GLY A 149 -15.12 -1.29 -0.19
C GLY A 149 -13.81 -1.96 -0.60
N MET A 150 -13.46 -3.10 0.01
CA MET A 150 -12.28 -3.87 -0.40
C MET A 150 -12.43 -4.43 -1.81
N GLU A 151 -13.60 -4.96 -2.16
CA GLU A 151 -13.90 -5.46 -3.51
C GLU A 151 -13.73 -4.35 -4.57
N ALA A 152 -14.22 -3.14 -4.29
CA ALA A 152 -14.00 -1.99 -5.18
C ALA A 152 -12.51 -1.65 -5.36
N SER A 153 -11.71 -1.80 -4.30
CA SER A 153 -10.26 -1.54 -4.36
C SER A 153 -9.48 -2.57 -5.18
N THR A 154 -9.91 -3.83 -5.16
CA THR A 154 -9.29 -4.91 -5.95
C THR A 154 -9.70 -4.82 -7.41
N HIS A 155 -10.95 -4.42 -7.68
CA HIS A 155 -11.45 -4.19 -9.03
C HIS A 155 -10.61 -3.18 -9.84
N ILE A 156 -9.99 -2.19 -9.19
CA ILE A 156 -9.07 -1.24 -9.85
C ILE A 156 -7.90 -1.97 -10.52
N HIS A 157 -7.37 -3.02 -9.90
CA HIS A 157 -6.27 -3.79 -10.46
C HIS A 157 -6.71 -4.76 -11.55
N ASP A 158 -7.84 -5.43 -11.37
CA ASP A 158 -8.34 -6.43 -12.33
C ASP A 158 -8.79 -5.75 -13.64
N VAL A 159 -9.35 -4.55 -13.55
CA VAL A 159 -9.72 -3.77 -14.75
C VAL A 159 -8.47 -3.20 -15.42
N ALA A 160 -7.49 -2.72 -14.64
CA ALA A 160 -6.21 -2.26 -15.19
C ALA A 160 -5.38 -3.41 -15.81
N SER A 161 -5.56 -4.66 -15.34
CA SER A 161 -4.96 -5.86 -15.94
C SER A 161 -5.61 -6.22 -17.28
N GLY A 162 -6.84 -5.75 -17.52
CA GLY A 162 -7.67 -6.01 -18.70
C GLY A 162 -8.68 -7.14 -18.51
N GLU A 163 -8.93 -7.59 -17.29
CA GLU A 163 -9.78 -8.76 -16.98
C GLU A 163 -11.27 -8.45 -16.82
N HIS A 164 -11.69 -7.18 -16.80
CA HIS A 164 -13.11 -6.82 -16.60
C HIS A 164 -13.67 -5.86 -17.66
N GLU A 165 -14.83 -6.22 -18.21
CA GLU A 165 -15.65 -5.39 -19.11
C GLU A 165 -16.57 -4.47 -18.28
N GLY A 166 -16.68 -3.19 -18.67
CA GLY A 166 -17.68 -2.26 -18.12
C GLY A 166 -17.15 -0.94 -17.54
N ILE A 167 -15.84 -0.72 -17.52
CA ILE A 167 -15.21 0.53 -17.06
C ILE A 167 -14.51 1.22 -18.22
N ASP A 168 -14.55 2.56 -18.22
CA ASP A 168 -13.94 3.39 -19.25
C ASP A 168 -12.42 3.14 -19.34
N PRO A 169 -11.91 2.62 -20.47
CA PRO A 169 -10.49 2.34 -20.64
C PRO A 169 -9.62 3.59 -20.54
N ASP A 170 -10.15 4.78 -20.80
CA ASP A 170 -9.40 6.04 -20.66
C ASP A 170 -9.21 6.42 -19.18
N ALA A 171 -10.19 6.14 -18.31
CA ALA A 171 -10.07 6.34 -16.87
C ALA A 171 -9.01 5.42 -16.23
N MET A 172 -8.86 4.21 -16.77
CA MET A 172 -7.96 3.20 -16.21
C MET A 172 -6.50 3.34 -16.67
N ARG A 173 -6.23 4.19 -17.67
CA ARG A 173 -4.84 4.55 -18.06
C ARG A 173 -4.08 5.28 -16.96
N ALA A 174 -4.78 5.92 -16.04
CA ALA A 174 -4.18 6.59 -14.89
C ALA A 174 -3.54 5.60 -13.90
N ILE A 175 -3.92 4.32 -13.95
CA ILE A 175 -3.41 3.29 -13.06
C ILE A 175 -2.10 2.73 -13.63
N PRO A 176 -0.96 2.89 -12.93
CA PRO A 176 0.30 2.28 -13.31
C PRO A 176 0.21 0.75 -13.26
N VAL A 177 0.10 0.11 -14.42
CA VAL A 177 0.12 -1.36 -14.54
C VAL A 177 1.56 -1.86 -14.47
N LEU A 178 1.89 -2.53 -13.37
CA LEU A 178 3.21 -3.16 -13.16
C LEU A 178 3.17 -4.61 -13.61
N LYS A 179 3.15 -4.83 -14.92
CA LYS A 179 3.37 -6.18 -15.46
C LYS A 179 4.88 -6.45 -15.49
N PRO A 180 5.37 -7.53 -14.85
CA PRO A 180 6.75 -7.95 -15.02
C PRO A 180 7.00 -8.27 -16.51
N PRO A 181 8.14 -7.85 -17.08
CA PRO A 181 8.43 -8.15 -18.46
C PRO A 181 8.60 -9.66 -18.65
N LYS A 182 7.98 -10.22 -19.69
CA LYS A 182 8.16 -11.63 -20.08
C LYS A 182 9.58 -11.94 -20.58
N ARG A 183 10.42 -10.93 -20.82
CA ARG A 183 11.75 -11.07 -21.39
C ARG A 183 12.81 -10.54 -20.44
N SER A 184 13.92 -11.26 -20.38
CA SER A 184 15.06 -10.98 -19.51
C SER A 184 15.86 -9.73 -19.89
N PHE A 185 15.55 -9.09 -21.01
CA PHE A 185 16.40 -8.03 -21.57
C PHE A 185 15.60 -6.95 -22.30
N CYS A 186 15.99 -5.68 -22.15
CA CYS A 186 15.41 -4.58 -22.92
C CYS A 186 16.03 -4.49 -24.33
N PRO A 187 15.26 -4.71 -25.42
CA PRO A 187 15.80 -4.78 -26.77
C PRO A 187 16.31 -3.44 -27.32
N LYS A 188 16.01 -2.30 -26.68
CA LYS A 188 16.50 -0.97 -27.10
C LYS A 188 17.83 -0.56 -26.48
N CYS A 189 18.11 -0.99 -25.25
CA CYS A 189 19.29 -0.53 -24.51
C CYS A 189 20.15 -1.67 -23.94
N GLY A 190 19.79 -2.92 -24.20
CA GLY A 190 20.55 -4.08 -23.75
C GLY A 190 20.68 -4.16 -22.23
N SER A 191 19.67 -3.66 -21.51
CA SER A 191 19.71 -3.59 -20.05
C SER A 191 19.10 -4.86 -19.44
N ASP A 192 19.85 -5.45 -18.51
CA ASP A 192 19.58 -6.71 -17.80
C ASP A 192 18.35 -6.61 -16.88
N ILE A 193 17.74 -7.77 -16.55
CA ILE A 193 16.61 -7.92 -15.64
C ILE A 193 16.80 -7.06 -14.40
N HIS A 194 17.98 -7.08 -13.78
CA HIS A 194 18.24 -6.34 -12.54
C HIS A 194 18.08 -4.83 -12.69
N SER A 195 18.52 -4.26 -13.81
CA SER A 195 18.38 -2.82 -14.06
C SER A 195 16.93 -2.44 -14.34
N ASN A 196 16.20 -3.30 -15.04
CA ASN A 196 14.79 -3.09 -15.34
C ASN A 196 13.90 -3.33 -14.12
N THR A 197 14.18 -4.33 -13.29
CA THR A 197 13.48 -4.55 -12.01
C THR A 197 13.72 -3.40 -11.05
N MET A 198 14.94 -2.84 -11.00
CA MET A 198 15.21 -1.62 -10.22
C MET A 198 14.47 -0.39 -10.77
N LEU A 199 14.28 -0.28 -12.09
CA LEU A 199 13.44 0.74 -12.71
C LEU A 199 11.96 0.54 -12.39
N GLN A 200 11.45 -0.69 -12.46
CA GLN A 200 10.06 -1.01 -12.10
C GLN A 200 9.81 -0.83 -10.60
N TRP A 201 10.77 -1.20 -9.74
CA TRP A 201 10.72 -0.93 -8.30
C TRP A 201 10.75 0.56 -8.00
N ARG A 202 11.50 1.35 -8.79
CA ARG A 202 11.48 2.81 -8.69
C ARG A 202 10.13 3.36 -9.10
N LYS A 203 9.60 2.96 -10.26
CA LYS A 203 8.25 3.34 -10.71
C LYS A 203 7.21 2.97 -9.66
N TRP A 204 7.23 1.74 -9.15
CA TRP A 204 6.33 1.32 -8.08
C TRP A 204 6.51 2.18 -6.84
N ARG A 205 7.71 2.43 -6.34
CA ARG A 205 7.88 3.29 -5.17
C ARG A 205 7.32 4.70 -5.39
N ASP A 206 7.54 5.25 -6.57
CA ASP A 206 7.16 6.61 -6.91
C ASP A 206 5.64 6.70 -7.15
N SER A 207 5.02 5.64 -7.69
CA SER A 207 3.59 5.60 -8.04
C SER A 207 2.71 4.82 -7.06
N ALA A 208 3.27 4.07 -6.12
CA ALA A 208 2.53 3.25 -5.17
C ALA A 208 1.70 4.13 -4.23
N SER A 209 2.20 5.32 -3.88
CA SER A 209 1.42 6.26 -3.09
C SER A 209 0.15 6.69 -3.83
N GLU A 210 0.21 6.90 -5.15
CA GLU A 210 -0.94 7.29 -5.96
C GLU A 210 -1.92 6.11 -6.11
N VAL A 211 -1.41 4.91 -6.40
CA VAL A 211 -2.23 3.70 -6.50
C VAL A 211 -2.95 3.39 -5.19
N VAL A 212 -2.23 3.38 -4.08
CA VAL A 212 -2.80 3.13 -2.75
C VAL A 212 -3.81 4.22 -2.39
N SER A 213 -3.56 5.48 -2.77
CA SER A 213 -4.52 6.56 -2.54
C SER A 213 -5.82 6.36 -3.33
N MET A 214 -5.73 6.01 -4.61
CA MET A 214 -6.91 5.70 -5.44
C MET A 214 -7.68 4.49 -4.92
N GLN A 215 -6.96 3.44 -4.48
CA GLN A 215 -7.57 2.27 -3.85
C GLN A 215 -8.31 2.62 -2.56
N LEU A 216 -7.68 3.44 -1.71
CA LEU A 216 -8.29 3.89 -0.47
C LEU A 216 -9.50 4.78 -0.75
N GLU A 217 -9.41 5.70 -1.71
CA GLU A 217 -10.52 6.55 -2.14
C GLU A 217 -11.72 5.71 -2.61
N ALA A 218 -11.52 4.81 -3.57
CA ALA A 218 -12.60 3.94 -4.06
C ALA A 218 -13.18 3.04 -2.96
N SER A 219 -12.32 2.49 -2.09
CA SER A 219 -12.78 1.65 -0.98
C SER A 219 -13.61 2.44 0.04
N MET A 220 -13.17 3.65 0.39
CA MET A 220 -13.84 4.49 1.36
C MET A 220 -15.14 5.05 0.80
N GLU A 221 -15.15 5.50 -0.46
CA GLU A 221 -16.36 5.97 -1.13
C GLU A 221 -17.43 4.89 -1.19
N THR A 222 -17.06 3.69 -1.63
CA THR A 222 -17.98 2.55 -1.74
C THR A 222 -18.54 2.17 -0.37
N ALA A 223 -17.68 2.09 0.66
CA ALA A 223 -18.12 1.80 2.03
C ALA A 223 -19.04 2.89 2.58
N LEU A 224 -18.72 4.17 2.36
CA LEU A 224 -19.54 5.30 2.82
C LEU A 224 -20.87 5.37 2.08
N ILE A 225 -20.92 5.06 0.79
CA ILE A 225 -22.16 4.96 0.02
C ILE A 225 -23.06 3.87 0.59
N GLN A 226 -22.51 2.70 0.92
CA GLN A 226 -23.27 1.60 1.51
C GLN A 226 -23.79 1.92 2.92
N VAL A 227 -23.00 2.62 3.72
CA VAL A 227 -23.43 3.12 5.03
C VAL A 227 -24.52 4.19 4.88
N ALA A 228 -24.35 5.13 3.95
CA ALA A 228 -25.31 6.19 3.69
C ALA A 228 -26.64 5.64 3.17
N SER A 229 -26.61 4.67 2.24
CA SER A 229 -27.80 4.03 1.70
C SER A 229 -28.61 3.35 2.80
N HIS A 230 -27.93 2.68 3.74
CA HIS A 230 -28.58 2.09 4.90
C HIS A 230 -29.28 3.13 5.78
N TYR A 231 -28.59 4.21 6.14
CA TYR A 231 -29.20 5.26 6.97
C TYR A 231 -30.36 5.96 6.27
N ILE A 232 -30.28 6.17 4.95
CA ILE A 232 -31.40 6.72 4.17
C ILE A 232 -32.60 5.77 4.24
N ASN A 233 -32.39 4.46 4.04
CA ASN A 233 -33.46 3.47 4.11
C ASN A 233 -34.09 3.39 5.51
N VAL A 234 -33.27 3.43 6.57
CA VAL A 234 -33.76 3.44 7.96
C VAL A 234 -34.55 4.72 8.25
N MET A 235 -34.06 5.88 7.80
CA MET A 235 -34.76 7.15 7.98
C MET A 235 -36.09 7.19 7.23
N GLN A 236 -36.15 6.63 6.02
CA GLN A 236 -37.40 6.48 5.26
C GLN A 236 -38.38 5.55 5.98
N ALA A 237 -37.92 4.39 6.45
CA ALA A 237 -38.77 3.46 7.21
C ALA A 237 -39.32 4.11 8.49
N LEU A 238 -38.50 4.85 9.24
CA LEU A 238 -38.97 5.59 10.42
C LEU A 238 -39.96 6.71 10.06
N GLN A 239 -39.76 7.35 8.91
CA GLN A 239 -40.67 8.38 8.43
C GLN A 239 -42.02 7.78 8.01
N ASP A 240 -42.01 6.63 7.34
CA ASP A 240 -43.21 5.87 6.97
C ASP A 240 -43.96 5.39 8.22
N GLU A 241 -43.26 4.82 9.22
CA GLU A 241 -43.85 4.43 10.51
C GLU A 241 -44.48 5.63 11.24
N ARG A 242 -43.81 6.78 11.18
CA ARG A 242 -44.31 8.04 11.75
C ARG A 242 -45.57 8.47 11.00
N ASP A 243 -45.55 8.50 9.67
CA ASP A 243 -46.70 8.91 8.86
C ASP A 243 -47.89 7.95 9.05
N ASP A 244 -47.64 6.64 9.15
CA ASP A 244 -48.65 5.63 9.50
C ASP A 244 -49.22 5.83 10.91
N ALA A 245 -48.38 6.15 11.89
CA ALA A 245 -48.81 6.46 13.24
C ALA A 245 -49.67 7.74 13.28
N TRP A 246 -49.28 8.78 12.53
CA TRP A 246 -50.06 10.01 12.40
C TRP A 246 -51.40 9.76 11.70
N ALA A 247 -51.43 8.98 10.63
CA ALA A 247 -52.67 8.60 9.96
C ALA A 247 -53.61 7.79 10.86
N LYS A 248 -53.06 6.94 11.74
CA LYS A 248 -53.84 6.22 12.77
C LYS A 248 -54.41 7.19 13.81
N ILE A 249 -53.65 8.21 14.22
CA ILE A 249 -54.10 9.24 15.15
C ILE A 249 -55.20 10.10 14.52
N GLU A 250 -55.04 10.55 13.28
CA GLU A 250 -56.05 11.35 12.57
C GLU A 250 -57.36 10.59 12.34
N LYS A 251 -57.28 9.29 12.07
CA LYS A 251 -58.46 8.41 11.95
C LYS A 251 -59.07 8.03 13.29
N SER A 252 -58.36 8.28 14.39
CA SER A 252 -58.86 7.97 15.72
C SER A 252 -59.56 9.18 16.31
N ASP A 253 -60.90 9.10 16.38
CA ASP A 253 -61.71 10.19 16.91
C ASP A 253 -61.51 10.30 18.44
N PRO A 254 -60.98 11.41 18.98
CA PRO A 254 -60.65 11.53 20.40
C PRO A 254 -61.87 11.30 21.30
N VAL A 255 -63.06 11.65 20.82
CA VAL A 255 -64.33 11.45 21.55
C VAL A 255 -64.71 9.96 21.61
N GLU A 256 -64.51 9.19 20.55
CA GLU A 256 -64.75 7.74 20.59
C GLU A 256 -63.77 7.02 21.51
N ILE A 257 -62.50 7.43 21.51
CA ILE A 257 -61.47 6.84 22.38
C ILE A 257 -61.79 7.13 23.85
N GLU A 258 -62.17 8.37 24.16
CA GLU A 258 -62.55 8.77 25.52
C GLU A 258 -63.79 8.01 26.00
N ASN A 259 -64.80 7.83 25.14
CA ASN A 259 -66.00 7.05 25.46
C ASN A 259 -65.67 5.57 25.68
N LYS A 260 -64.84 4.96 24.83
CA LYS A 260 -64.39 3.56 24.99
C LYS A 260 -63.56 3.37 26.28
N LEU A 261 -62.76 4.37 26.68
CA LEU A 261 -62.02 4.37 27.95
C LEU A 261 -62.96 4.53 29.15
N ARG A 262 -63.93 5.44 29.09
CA ARG A 262 -64.95 5.62 30.13
C ARG A 262 -65.76 4.35 30.34
N ASP A 263 -66.23 3.70 29.27
CA ASP A 263 -66.99 2.44 29.35
C ASP A 263 -66.18 1.30 30.00
N LYS A 264 -64.89 1.19 29.67
CA LYS A 264 -64.00 0.18 30.27
C LYS A 264 -63.73 0.49 31.74
N LEU A 265 -63.49 1.76 32.06
CA LEU A 265 -63.24 2.20 33.42
C LEU A 265 -64.48 2.03 34.29
N GLU A 266 -65.66 2.37 33.78
CA GLU A 266 -66.93 2.19 34.50
C GLU A 266 -67.24 0.72 34.74
N LYS A 267 -67.00 -0.18 33.77
CA LYS A 267 -67.14 -1.63 33.97
C LYS A 267 -66.15 -2.18 34.99
N SER A 268 -64.92 -1.66 35.03
CA SER A 268 -63.91 -2.05 36.01
C SER A 268 -64.30 -1.59 37.41
N ILE A 269 -64.66 -0.30 37.55
CA ILE A 269 -65.10 0.30 38.80
C ILE A 269 -66.36 -0.41 39.32
N ARG A 270 -67.35 -0.70 38.47
CA ARG A 270 -68.56 -1.45 38.88
C ARG A 270 -68.22 -2.86 39.37
N LYS A 271 -67.30 -3.57 38.72
CA LYS A 271 -66.87 -4.90 39.18
C LYS A 271 -66.10 -4.84 40.50
N GLU A 272 -65.29 -3.81 40.70
CA GLU A 272 -64.58 -3.60 41.96
C GLU A 272 -65.55 -3.19 43.07
N LEU A 273 -66.47 -2.27 42.82
CA LEU A 273 -67.53 -1.89 43.75
C LEU A 273 -68.45 -3.07 44.09
N GLU A 274 -68.84 -3.90 43.11
CA GLU A 274 -69.67 -5.09 43.37
C GLU A 274 -68.94 -6.11 44.24
N LYS A 275 -67.63 -6.26 44.07
CA LYS A 275 -66.80 -7.11 44.94
C LYS A 275 -66.68 -6.53 46.33
N GLU A 276 -66.48 -5.22 46.44
CA GLU A 276 -66.35 -4.52 47.72
C GLU A 276 -67.69 -4.52 48.49
N ILE A 277 -68.81 -4.20 47.83
CA ILE A 277 -70.16 -4.27 48.42
C ILE A 277 -70.53 -5.71 48.79
N ARG A 278 -70.16 -6.71 47.98
CA ARG A 278 -70.40 -8.12 48.36
C ARG A 278 -69.56 -8.54 49.56
N ALA A 279 -68.31 -8.07 49.65
CA ALA A 279 -67.46 -8.30 50.81
C ALA A 279 -68.01 -7.60 52.07
N GLU A 280 -68.44 -6.34 51.96
CA GLU A 280 -69.08 -5.59 53.07
C GLU A 280 -70.41 -6.22 53.49
N LEU A 281 -71.23 -6.69 52.53
CA LEU A 281 -72.49 -7.37 52.83
C LEU A 281 -72.24 -8.73 53.50
N GLU A 282 -71.23 -9.48 53.05
CA GLU A 282 -70.78 -10.71 53.71
C GLU A 282 -70.23 -10.44 55.12
N GLU A 283 -69.54 -9.33 55.34
CA GLU A 283 -69.13 -8.87 56.68
C GLU A 283 -70.32 -8.43 57.54
N GLU A 284 -71.35 -7.77 57.00
CA GLU A 284 -72.57 -7.42 57.75
C GLU A 284 -73.44 -8.65 58.08
N PHE A 285 -73.46 -9.67 57.23
CA PHE A 285 -74.10 -10.96 57.53
C PHE A 285 -73.29 -11.79 58.54
N ALA A 286 -71.96 -11.71 58.52
CA ALA A 286 -71.09 -12.31 59.52
C ALA A 286 -71.07 -11.54 60.86
N GLY A 287 -71.40 -10.25 60.84
CA GLY A 287 -71.37 -9.34 61.99
C GLY A 287 -72.53 -9.47 62.99
N LYS A 288 -73.44 -10.43 62.80
CA LYS A 288 -74.55 -10.69 63.74
C LYS A 288 -74.24 -11.70 64.85
N GLU A 289 -73.00 -12.16 64.97
CA GLU A 289 -72.52 -12.89 66.14
C GLU A 289 -71.26 -12.25 66.77
N VAL A 290 -71.51 -11.64 67.93
CA VAL A 290 -70.66 -11.46 69.12
C VAL A 290 -69.26 -10.81 69.00
N ALA A 291 -69.22 -9.63 69.63
CA ALA A 291 -68.07 -8.89 70.15
C ALA A 291 -66.94 -9.72 70.80
N SER A 292 -65.69 -9.24 70.70
CA SER A 292 -64.98 -8.62 71.85
C SER A 292 -63.49 -8.29 71.60
N VAL A 293 -63.14 -7.03 71.90
CA VAL A 293 -62.02 -6.59 72.76
C VAL A 293 -60.55 -6.57 72.25
N ALA A 294 -60.01 -5.33 72.29
CA ALA A 294 -58.63 -4.90 72.63
C ALA A 294 -57.52 -5.18 71.59
N LYS A 295 -56.50 -4.35 71.38
CA LYS A 295 -56.01 -3.07 71.97
C LYS A 295 -54.88 -2.61 71.02
N LYS A 296 -54.77 -1.29 70.75
CA LYS A 296 -53.55 -0.43 70.89
C LYS A 296 -52.23 -0.93 70.21
N GLU A 297 -51.46 -0.19 69.40
CA GLU A 297 -50.90 1.16 69.57
C GLU A 297 -50.33 1.74 68.25
N GLU A 298 -50.51 3.05 68.08
CA GLU A 298 -49.54 4.10 67.69
C GLU A 298 -48.48 3.89 66.58
N LYS A 299 -48.80 4.44 65.40
CA LYS A 299 -48.09 5.48 64.60
C LYS A 299 -46.86 6.21 65.23
N PRO A 300 -46.09 7.04 64.49
CA PRO A 300 -45.72 7.01 63.06
C PRO A 300 -44.29 7.58 62.74
N ALA A 301 -44.01 7.68 61.43
CA ALA A 301 -43.42 8.84 60.74
C ALA A 301 -41.92 9.22 60.88
N ALA A 302 -41.22 8.93 59.78
CA ALA A 302 -40.80 9.92 58.77
C ALA A 302 -39.62 10.88 59.01
N LYS A 303 -38.82 10.94 57.93
CA LYS A 303 -38.31 12.13 57.20
C LYS A 303 -36.93 12.71 57.59
N LYS A 304 -36.05 12.55 56.60
CA LYS A 304 -35.34 13.58 55.79
C LYS A 304 -34.14 14.33 56.39
N SER A 305 -33.37 14.82 55.40
CA SER A 305 -32.43 15.95 55.39
C SER A 305 -30.96 15.53 55.60
N THR A 306 -29.93 16.10 54.95
CA THR A 306 -29.83 17.19 53.98
C THR A 306 -28.45 17.14 53.29
N ALA A 307 -28.34 17.84 52.16
CA ALA A 307 -27.19 17.98 51.28
C ALA A 307 -26.09 18.95 51.79
N LYS A 308 -25.07 19.12 50.90
CA LYS A 308 -24.09 20.24 50.73
C LYS A 308 -22.76 20.13 51.51
N LYS A 309 -21.57 20.54 51.01
CA LYS A 309 -21.10 21.17 49.75
C LYS A 309 -19.54 21.25 49.77
N THR A 310 -18.91 21.16 48.59
CA THR A 310 -17.70 21.91 48.08
C THR A 310 -16.39 22.04 48.87
N THR A 311 -15.25 21.88 48.17
CA THR A 311 -14.40 23.01 47.69
C THR A 311 -13.27 22.58 46.72
N LYS A 312 -13.01 23.46 45.74
CA LYS A 312 -11.95 23.42 44.70
C LYS A 312 -10.61 23.95 45.24
N LYS A 313 -9.49 23.58 44.60
CA LYS A 313 -8.43 24.54 44.22
C LYS A 313 -7.55 24.08 43.04
N GLU A 314 -7.47 24.98 42.05
CA GLU A 314 -6.58 25.13 40.88
C GLU A 314 -5.10 25.44 41.27
N THR A 315 -4.04 25.53 40.44
CA THR A 315 -3.64 25.27 39.03
C THR A 315 -2.11 25.58 38.87
N LYS A 316 -1.54 25.23 37.68
CA LYS A 316 -0.45 25.90 36.88
C LYS A 316 1.00 25.38 36.99
N PRO A 317 1.88 25.61 35.98
CA PRO A 317 1.72 25.47 34.51
C PRO A 317 2.98 24.91 33.75
N LYS A 318 2.85 24.74 32.42
CA LYS A 318 3.86 24.34 31.40
C LYS A 318 4.84 25.45 30.99
N THR A 319 5.99 25.07 30.40
CA THR A 319 6.77 25.89 29.44
C THR A 319 7.50 25.06 28.36
N LYS A 320 7.33 25.45 27.09
CA LYS A 320 8.23 25.32 25.91
C LYS A 320 8.13 26.64 25.12
N PRO A 321 9.17 27.12 24.41
CA PRO A 321 9.22 27.05 22.93
C PRO A 321 10.68 26.92 22.38
N LYS A 322 11.03 26.75 21.09
CA LYS A 322 10.59 27.41 19.83
C LYS A 322 11.25 26.72 18.59
N PRO A 323 10.65 26.77 17.37
CA PRO A 323 11.21 26.22 16.12
C PRO A 323 12.02 27.24 15.29
N LYS A 324 12.85 26.76 14.34
CA LYS A 324 13.48 27.58 13.28
C LYS A 324 12.88 27.29 11.89
N LYS A 325 12.71 28.39 11.15
CA LYS A 325 12.34 28.58 9.72
C LYS A 325 13.21 27.70 8.79
N GLY A 326 12.82 27.23 7.60
CA GLY A 326 11.91 27.77 6.58
C GLY A 326 12.70 28.52 5.50
N GLY A 327 12.79 27.98 4.28
CA GLY A 327 13.32 28.69 3.10
C GLY A 327 13.73 27.76 1.94
N GLY A 328 12.95 27.76 0.85
CA GLY A 328 13.26 27.08 -0.40
C GLY A 328 13.58 28.03 -1.56
N MET A 329 13.67 27.41 -2.75
CA MET A 329 13.70 27.95 -4.13
C MET A 329 15.00 28.58 -4.68
N PHE A 330 15.69 27.76 -5.47
CA PHE A 330 16.30 28.05 -6.78
C PHE A 330 16.90 29.45 -7.02
N GLY A 331 18.23 29.48 -7.07
CA GLY A 331 19.01 30.60 -7.59
C GLY A 331 20.36 30.77 -6.88
N ALA A 332 21.23 29.76 -6.91
CA ALA A 332 22.57 29.90 -6.34
C ALA A 332 23.38 30.93 -7.16
N LYS A 333 23.67 32.09 -6.56
CA LYS A 333 24.65 33.04 -7.09
C LYS A 333 25.99 32.31 -7.29
N LYS A 334 26.59 32.40 -8.48
CA LYS A 334 27.96 31.93 -8.73
C LYS A 334 28.91 32.61 -7.73
N VAL A 335 29.50 31.83 -6.83
CA VAL A 335 30.53 32.30 -5.89
C VAL A 335 31.81 32.47 -6.71
N LYS A 336 32.41 33.67 -6.72
CA LYS A 336 33.71 33.91 -7.40
C LYS A 336 34.83 33.89 -6.37
N LYS A 337 35.89 33.14 -6.64
CA LYS A 337 37.14 33.10 -5.86
C LYS A 337 38.31 33.34 -6.82
N LYS A 338 39.42 33.87 -6.31
CA LYS A 338 40.65 34.10 -7.07
C LYS A 338 41.83 33.51 -6.32
N TYR A 339 42.78 32.94 -7.05
CA TYR A 339 44.03 32.42 -6.49
C TYR A 339 45.13 33.48 -6.53
N ASP A 340 45.62 33.91 -5.36
CA ASP A 340 46.73 34.88 -5.20
C ASP A 340 48.02 34.21 -4.67
N GLY A 341 48.17 32.88 -4.80
CA GLY A 341 49.29 32.11 -4.23
C GLY A 341 50.46 31.88 -5.20
N GLU A 342 51.48 31.13 -4.75
CA GLU A 342 52.68 30.81 -5.54
C GLU A 342 52.37 30.00 -6.81
N GLU A 343 53.20 30.17 -7.84
CA GLU A 343 53.13 29.42 -9.11
C GLU A 343 53.24 27.91 -8.83
N GLY A 344 52.17 27.17 -9.16
CA GLY A 344 52.07 25.71 -8.94
C GLY A 344 51.10 25.28 -7.84
N GLY A 345 50.69 26.17 -6.93
CA GLY A 345 49.74 25.83 -5.85
C GLY A 345 48.25 25.91 -6.25
N LYS A 346 47.94 26.39 -7.46
CA LYS A 346 46.56 26.62 -7.94
C LYS A 346 45.72 25.34 -7.91
N VAL A 347 46.29 24.20 -8.27
CA VAL A 347 45.59 22.90 -8.33
C VAL A 347 45.13 22.45 -6.94
N ASP A 348 46.05 22.43 -5.98
CA ASP A 348 45.74 21.97 -4.62
C ASP A 348 44.84 22.97 -3.88
N TRP A 349 45.02 24.28 -4.13
CA TRP A 349 44.10 25.31 -3.65
C TRP A 349 42.70 25.15 -4.23
N PHE A 350 42.57 24.94 -5.54
CA PHE A 350 41.26 24.84 -6.19
C PHE A 350 40.47 23.64 -5.67
N LEU A 351 41.13 22.48 -5.55
CA LEU A 351 40.53 21.26 -5.00
C LEU A 351 40.10 21.40 -3.54
N LYS A 352 40.75 22.27 -2.77
CA LYS A 352 40.47 22.45 -1.35
C LYS A 352 39.43 23.54 -1.10
N ASP A 353 39.58 24.67 -1.77
CA ASP A 353 38.97 25.94 -1.38
C ASP A 353 38.06 26.54 -2.46
N ALA A 354 38.03 26.02 -3.71
CA ALA A 354 37.27 26.63 -4.80
C ALA A 354 36.29 25.69 -5.54
N LEU A 355 36.11 24.44 -5.12
CA LEU A 355 35.12 23.54 -5.75
C LEU A 355 33.65 23.99 -5.60
N ASP A 356 33.38 24.97 -4.75
CA ASP A 356 32.07 25.62 -4.60
C ASP A 356 31.81 26.70 -5.66
N THR A 357 32.80 27.09 -6.47
CA THR A 357 32.64 27.99 -7.62
C THR A 357 32.15 27.24 -8.87
N VAL A 358 32.27 25.92 -8.89
CA VAL A 358 31.80 25.07 -10.00
C VAL A 358 30.28 25.14 -10.12
N TYR A 359 29.81 25.45 -11.33
CA TYR A 359 28.38 25.56 -11.61
C TYR A 359 27.68 24.19 -11.47
N ASP A 360 26.62 24.15 -10.64
CA ASP A 360 25.73 22.99 -10.49
C ASP A 360 24.50 23.15 -11.39
N PRO A 361 24.44 22.46 -12.56
CA PRO A 361 23.31 22.56 -13.47
C PRO A 361 22.01 21.99 -12.89
N HIS A 362 22.08 21.19 -11.83
CA HIS A 362 20.93 20.56 -11.20
C HIS A 362 20.40 21.32 -9.97
N GLY A 363 21.05 22.42 -9.57
CA GLY A 363 20.60 23.27 -8.47
C GLY A 363 20.52 22.54 -7.12
N THR A 364 21.27 21.45 -6.96
CA THR A 364 21.27 20.62 -5.74
C THR A 364 21.92 21.32 -4.55
N GLY A 365 22.69 22.37 -4.81
CA GLY A 365 23.40 23.15 -3.79
C GLY A 365 24.51 22.37 -3.10
N LYS A 366 24.87 21.19 -3.63
CA LYS A 366 25.93 20.35 -3.09
C LYS A 366 27.25 20.70 -3.77
N VAL A 367 28.22 21.13 -2.97
CA VAL A 367 29.59 21.40 -3.41
C VAL A 367 30.26 20.09 -3.86
N LEU A 368 30.91 20.10 -5.01
CA LEU A 368 31.67 18.95 -5.52
C LEU A 368 32.83 18.64 -4.58
N LYS A 369 33.10 17.35 -4.36
CA LYS A 369 34.26 16.89 -3.58
C LYS A 369 35.37 16.43 -4.53
N PRO A 370 36.67 16.57 -4.16
CA PRO A 370 37.78 16.10 -5.00
C PRO A 370 37.71 14.62 -5.36
N ALA A 371 37.14 13.80 -4.46
CA ALA A 371 36.99 12.36 -4.64
C ALA A 371 35.71 11.95 -5.38
N THR A 372 34.85 12.89 -5.77
CA THR A 372 33.63 12.59 -6.52
C THR A 372 33.99 11.98 -7.88
N ILE A 373 33.36 10.85 -8.19
CA ILE A 373 33.54 10.14 -9.45
C ILE A 373 32.62 10.76 -10.50
N LEU A 374 33.21 11.24 -11.60
CA LEU A 374 32.53 11.89 -12.72
C LEU A 374 32.07 10.88 -13.76
N ALA A 375 32.88 9.85 -14.02
CA ALA A 375 32.60 8.79 -14.98
C ALA A 375 33.22 7.45 -14.55
N ARG A 376 32.60 6.34 -14.94
CA ARG A 376 33.07 4.97 -14.66
C ARG A 376 33.13 4.15 -15.94
N SER A 377 34.20 3.40 -16.11
CA SER A 377 34.33 2.34 -17.11
C SER A 377 34.84 1.05 -16.46
N SER A 378 34.90 -0.02 -17.25
CA SER A 378 35.56 -1.28 -16.88
C SER A 378 37.06 -1.13 -16.60
N GLU A 379 37.68 -0.05 -17.11
CA GLU A 379 39.11 0.21 -17.02
C GLU A 379 39.47 1.17 -15.87
N GLY A 380 38.49 1.90 -15.32
CA GLY A 380 38.74 2.80 -14.19
C GLY A 380 37.63 3.80 -13.88
N ASN A 381 37.84 4.59 -12.83
CA ASN A 381 36.95 5.69 -12.44
C ASN A 381 37.69 7.02 -12.63
N VAL A 382 37.06 7.99 -13.28
CA VAL A 382 37.55 9.37 -13.37
C VAL A 382 36.98 10.19 -12.22
N ARG A 383 37.82 10.88 -11.45
CA ARG A 383 37.39 11.76 -10.35
C ARG A 383 37.64 13.23 -10.66
N VAL A 384 36.97 14.11 -9.92
CA VAL A 384 37.15 15.58 -10.01
C VAL A 384 38.61 15.99 -9.90
N ARG A 385 39.35 15.43 -8.93
CA ARG A 385 40.78 15.75 -8.77
C ARG A 385 41.64 15.33 -9.96
N ASP A 386 41.26 14.26 -10.65
CA ASP A 386 42.04 13.71 -11.75
C ASP A 386 41.87 14.64 -12.96
N VAL A 387 40.65 15.14 -13.21
CA VAL A 387 40.37 16.16 -14.23
C VAL A 387 41.16 17.46 -13.98
N VAL A 388 41.11 18.02 -12.76
CA VAL A 388 41.83 19.29 -12.47
C VAL A 388 43.35 19.13 -12.63
N ARG A 389 43.91 18.00 -12.20
CA ARG A 389 45.35 17.74 -12.31
C ARG A 389 45.79 17.55 -13.75
N VAL A 390 45.06 16.72 -14.51
CA VAL A 390 45.36 16.46 -15.93
C VAL A 390 45.17 17.73 -16.76
N TYR A 391 44.10 18.49 -16.52
CA TYR A 391 43.87 19.76 -17.20
C TYR A 391 45.01 20.77 -16.95
N SER A 392 45.48 20.88 -15.71
CA SER A 392 46.58 21.80 -15.37
C SER A 392 47.92 21.42 -16.00
N SER A 393 48.15 20.15 -16.34
CA SER A 393 49.41 19.68 -16.92
C SER A 393 49.37 19.53 -18.44
N GLU A 394 48.23 19.09 -18.98
CA GLU A 394 48.09 18.63 -20.38
C GLU A 394 46.99 19.38 -21.14
N GLY A 395 46.28 20.32 -20.50
CA GLY A 395 45.19 21.08 -21.12
C GLY A 395 43.95 20.23 -21.43
N GLU A 396 43.08 20.73 -22.31
CA GLU A 396 41.84 20.02 -22.69
C GLU A 396 42.10 18.69 -23.42
N GLU A 397 43.20 18.62 -24.19
CA GLU A 397 43.56 17.44 -24.99
C GLU A 397 44.00 16.25 -24.14
N GLY A 398 44.53 16.49 -22.93
CA GLY A 398 44.88 15.43 -21.98
C GLY A 398 43.68 14.81 -21.26
N ILE A 399 42.51 15.45 -21.29
CA ILE A 399 41.32 14.94 -20.60
C ILE A 399 40.75 13.75 -21.38
N SER A 400 40.73 12.58 -20.73
CA SER A 400 40.15 11.35 -21.31
C SER A 400 38.73 11.54 -21.85
N GLU A 401 38.40 10.88 -22.96
CA GLU A 401 37.04 10.86 -23.53
C GLU A 401 35.98 10.43 -22.50
N LEU A 402 36.36 9.52 -21.59
CA LEU A 402 35.51 9.08 -20.50
C LEU A 402 35.12 10.23 -19.56
N ALA A 403 36.03 11.16 -19.26
CA ALA A 403 35.73 12.33 -18.44
C ALA A 403 34.73 13.26 -19.14
N TRP A 404 34.82 13.40 -20.47
CA TRP A 404 33.92 14.23 -21.27
C TRP A 404 32.47 13.73 -21.31
N THR A 405 32.22 12.47 -20.91
CA THR A 405 30.84 11.96 -20.74
C THR A 405 30.09 12.65 -19.60
N SER A 406 30.80 13.30 -18.67
CA SER A 406 30.20 14.07 -17.57
C SER A 406 30.10 15.55 -17.92
N PRO A 407 28.91 16.18 -17.87
CA PRO A 407 28.77 17.61 -18.13
C PRO A 407 29.51 18.48 -17.09
N PHE A 408 29.78 17.94 -15.91
CA PHE A 408 30.56 18.61 -14.87
C PHE A 408 32.01 18.88 -15.29
N THR A 409 32.59 18.11 -16.22
CA THR A 409 33.96 18.29 -16.68
C THR A 409 34.17 19.68 -17.27
N ARG A 410 33.22 20.18 -18.09
CA ARG A 410 33.25 21.56 -18.63
C ARG A 410 33.17 22.61 -17.52
N TYR A 411 32.23 22.46 -16.59
CA TYR A 411 32.05 23.42 -15.50
C TYR A 411 33.24 23.47 -14.53
N ILE A 412 33.95 22.35 -14.35
CA ILE A 412 35.18 22.29 -13.54
C ILE A 412 36.30 23.08 -14.21
N ILE A 413 36.48 22.93 -15.53
CA ILE A 413 37.48 23.64 -16.32
C ILE A 413 37.19 25.15 -16.31
N GLU A 414 35.96 25.54 -16.67
CA GLU A 414 35.52 26.94 -16.66
C GLU A 414 35.75 27.59 -15.28
N ALA A 415 35.40 26.90 -14.19
CA ALA A 415 35.62 27.40 -12.85
C ALA A 415 37.10 27.47 -12.48
N PHE A 416 37.93 26.53 -12.94
CA PHE A 416 39.38 26.53 -12.71
C PHE A 416 40.08 27.67 -13.45
N ASP A 417 39.62 28.03 -14.65
CA ASP A 417 40.14 29.16 -15.42
C ASP A 417 39.66 30.52 -14.90
N GLU A 418 38.43 30.58 -14.37
CA GLU A 418 37.87 31.79 -13.75
C GLU A 418 38.53 32.14 -12.40
N CYS A 419 39.12 31.16 -11.71
CA CYS A 419 39.82 31.34 -10.43
C CYS A 419 41.30 31.66 -10.61
#